data_AF-A0A7V1HVV6-F1
#
_entry.id   AF-A0A7V1HVV6-F1
#
_cell.length_a   1.000
_cell.length_b   1.000
_cell.length_c   1.000
_cell.angle_alpha   90.00
_cell.angle_beta   90.00
_cell.angle_gamma   90.00
#
_symmetry.space_group_name_H-M   'P 1'
#
loop_
_entity.id
_entity.type
_entity.pdbx_description
1 polymer ?
#
loop_
_entity_poly.entity_id
_entity_poly.type
_entity_poly.pdbx_seq_one_letter_code
_entity_poly.pdbx_strand_id
1 'polypeptide(L)'
;GQADKMTNVNNALEEFNQVLKEIGMFDNVATYVISEFGRRLTSNGNGTDHAWGSNVMVMGGKVNGNNIYGTYPSLAINSERYVHNGALIPTTATDSMFSELALWFGVEQSDLLTLFPNLGNFHNVNEISTSNPPIGFMDFS
;
A
#
# COMPACT_ATOMS: atom_id res chain seq x y z
N GLY A 1 10.96 23.95 1.70
CA GLY A 1 9.61 23.65 2.24
C GLY A 1 9.28 22.17 2.07
N GLN A 2 8.02 21.76 2.30
CA GLN A 2 7.59 20.37 2.06
C GLN A 2 7.69 19.99 0.58
N ALA A 3 7.39 20.92 -0.33
CA ALA A 3 7.53 20.72 -1.77
C ALA A 3 8.96 20.27 -2.16
N ASP A 4 9.99 21.00 -1.71
CA ASP A 4 11.39 20.64 -2.00
C ASP A 4 11.75 19.24 -1.48
N LYS A 5 11.22 18.85 -0.31
CA LYS A 5 11.43 17.49 0.21
C LYS A 5 10.79 16.43 -0.69
N MET A 6 9.59 16.71 -1.22
CA MET A 6 8.94 15.81 -2.18
C MET A 6 9.67 15.75 -3.51
N THR A 7 10.25 16.86 -3.99
CA THR A 7 11.12 16.86 -5.17
C THR A 7 12.35 15.98 -4.95
N ASN A 8 12.99 16.04 -3.77
CA ASN A 8 14.12 15.18 -3.45
C ASN A 8 13.73 13.70 -3.44
N VAL A 9 12.57 13.36 -2.86
CA VAL A 9 12.05 11.97 -2.87
C VAL A 9 11.77 11.52 -4.30
N ASN A 10 11.14 12.35 -5.13
CA ASN A 10 10.89 12.04 -6.53
C ASN A 10 12.18 11.71 -7.28
N ASN A 11 13.18 12.59 -7.20
CA ASN A 11 14.43 12.42 -7.92
C ASN A 11 15.18 11.17 -7.46
N ALA A 12 15.20 10.90 -6.15
CA ALA A 12 15.83 9.69 -5.60
C ALA A 12 15.14 8.40 -6.08
N LEU A 13 13.80 8.38 -6.15
CA LEU A 13 13.06 7.23 -6.67
C LEU A 13 13.29 7.04 -8.17
N GLU A 14 13.37 8.13 -8.94
CA GLU A 14 13.69 8.08 -10.37
C GLU A 14 15.10 7.54 -10.61
N GLU A 15 16.10 8.08 -9.93
CA GLU A 15 17.49 7.62 -10.03
C GLU A 15 17.64 6.15 -9.64
N PHE A 16 17.02 5.73 -8.54
CA PHE A 16 17.01 4.34 -8.11
C PHE A 16 16.42 3.42 -9.19
N ASN A 17 15.31 3.83 -9.79
CA ASN A 17 14.66 3.10 -10.87
C ASN A 17 15.55 2.97 -12.12
N GLN A 18 16.25 4.04 -12.49
CA GLN A 18 17.17 4.01 -13.64
C GLN A 18 18.34 3.06 -13.38
N VAL A 19 18.95 3.12 -12.19
CA VAL A 19 20.05 2.22 -11.83
C VAL A 19 19.60 0.75 -11.86
N LEU A 20 18.41 0.44 -11.34
CA LEU A 20 17.87 -0.93 -11.41
C LEU A 20 17.73 -1.44 -12.84
N LYS A 21 17.34 -0.57 -13.79
CA LYS A 21 17.29 -0.93 -15.21
C LYS A 21 18.68 -1.14 -15.79
N GLU A 22 19.63 -0.26 -15.48
CA GLU A 22 21.02 -0.35 -15.95
C GLU A 22 21.70 -1.65 -15.52
N ILE A 23 21.44 -2.11 -14.30
CA ILE A 23 22.03 -3.36 -13.76
C ILE A 23 21.17 -4.60 -14.04
N GLY A 24 20.09 -4.48 -14.82
CA GLY A 24 19.20 -5.60 -15.17
C GLY A 24 18.40 -6.18 -14.01
N MET A 25 18.17 -5.40 -12.95
CA MET A 25 17.44 -5.80 -11.72
C MET A 25 16.03 -5.19 -11.63
N PHE A 26 15.60 -4.42 -12.62
CA PHE A 26 14.32 -3.70 -12.58
C PHE A 26 13.11 -4.60 -12.30
N ASP A 27 13.07 -5.79 -12.91
CA ASP A 27 11.97 -6.75 -12.72
C ASP A 27 12.08 -7.53 -11.40
N ASN A 28 13.20 -7.43 -10.70
CA ASN A 28 13.48 -8.17 -9.46
C ASN A 28 13.30 -7.32 -8.20
N VAL A 29 12.82 -6.07 -8.33
CA VAL A 29 12.66 -5.16 -7.20
C VAL A 29 11.29 -4.48 -7.25
N ALA A 30 10.56 -4.58 -6.13
CA ALA A 30 9.40 -3.76 -5.84
C ALA A 30 9.74 -2.77 -4.72
N THR A 31 9.56 -1.48 -4.98
CA THR A 31 9.73 -0.40 -4.00
C THR A 31 8.38 -0.01 -3.44
N TYR A 32 8.26 -0.04 -2.11
CA TYR A 32 7.06 0.32 -1.36
C TYR A 32 7.29 1.59 -0.56
N VAL A 33 6.47 2.61 -0.77
CA VAL A 33 6.48 3.86 0.02
C VAL A 33 5.19 3.93 0.81
N ILE A 34 5.31 3.90 2.13
CA ILE A 34 4.19 3.88 3.06
C ILE A 34 4.40 4.87 4.21
N SER A 35 3.29 5.23 4.85
CA SER A 35 3.29 5.82 6.19
C SER A 35 2.66 4.83 7.15
N GLU A 36 3.23 4.69 8.34
CA GLU A 36 2.75 3.78 9.38
C GLU A 36 1.36 4.19 9.92
N PHE A 37 1.05 5.49 9.89
CA PHE A 37 -0.22 6.03 10.34
C PHE A 37 -0.76 7.11 9.41
N GLY A 38 -2.09 7.23 9.41
CA GLY A 38 -2.82 8.36 8.87
C GLY A 38 -2.96 9.49 9.87
N ARG A 39 -3.65 10.54 9.47
CA ARG A 39 -3.97 11.68 10.34
C ARG A 39 -5.48 11.86 10.44
N ARG A 40 -5.96 12.26 11.62
CA ARG A 40 -7.37 12.61 11.80
C ARG A 40 -7.71 13.86 10.98
N LEU A 41 -8.94 13.93 10.48
CA LEU A 41 -9.48 15.14 9.85
C LEU A 41 -9.71 16.27 10.86
N THR A 42 -9.87 15.93 12.13
CA THR A 42 -10.10 16.89 13.21
C THR A 42 -8.79 17.41 13.78
N SER A 43 -8.79 18.69 14.15
CA SER A 43 -7.64 19.31 14.81
C SER A 43 -7.62 19.01 16.31
N ASN A 44 -6.42 18.88 16.86
CA ASN A 44 -6.16 18.81 18.29
C ASN A 44 -5.62 20.14 18.87
N GLY A 45 -5.73 21.24 18.13
CA GLY A 45 -5.27 22.58 18.53
C GLY A 45 -3.85 22.94 18.07
N ASN A 46 -2.96 21.95 17.94
CA ASN A 46 -1.58 22.13 17.45
C ASN A 46 -1.26 21.32 16.18
N GLY A 47 -2.29 20.73 15.56
CA GLY A 47 -2.18 19.82 14.44
C GLY A 47 -3.37 18.89 14.42
N THR A 48 -3.12 17.61 14.15
CA THR A 48 -4.12 16.52 14.14
C THR A 48 -3.55 15.30 14.87
N ASP A 49 -4.37 14.38 15.36
CA ASP A 49 -3.88 13.14 15.96
C ASP A 49 -3.59 12.05 14.91
N HIS A 50 -2.99 10.95 15.35
CA HIS A 50 -2.82 9.75 14.55
C HIS A 50 -4.17 9.10 14.25
N ALA A 51 -4.26 8.47 13.08
CA ALA A 51 -5.45 7.79 12.58
C ALA A 51 -5.09 6.56 11.75
N TRP A 52 -6.12 5.88 11.28
CA TRP A 52 -6.02 4.77 10.33
C TRP A 52 -5.92 5.29 8.89
N GLY A 53 -5.53 4.38 8.00
CA GLY A 53 -5.47 4.63 6.57
C GLY A 53 -4.29 5.51 6.15
N SER A 54 -3.77 5.27 4.96
CA SER A 54 -2.73 6.08 4.33
C SER A 54 -2.79 5.84 2.81
N ASN A 55 -2.00 6.60 2.06
CA ASN A 55 -1.70 6.26 0.68
C ASN A 55 -0.43 5.41 0.66
N VAL A 56 -0.48 4.31 -0.09
CA VAL A 56 0.67 3.45 -0.39
C VAL A 56 1.03 3.67 -1.85
N MET A 57 2.31 3.94 -2.13
CA MET A 57 2.82 3.99 -3.50
C MET A 57 3.75 2.81 -3.73
N VAL A 58 3.58 2.15 -4.86
CA VAL A 58 4.35 0.97 -5.25
C VAL A 58 4.93 1.19 -6.64
N MET A 59 6.21 0.85 -6.84
CA MET A 59 6.89 0.97 -8.13
C MET A 59 7.88 -0.19 -8.34
N GLY A 60 8.09 -0.61 -9.58
CA GLY A 60 8.99 -1.71 -9.93
C GLY A 60 8.65 -2.30 -11.29
N GLY A 61 9.50 -3.18 -11.83
CA GLY A 61 9.27 -3.79 -13.14
C GLY A 61 8.10 -4.76 -13.16
N LYS A 62 7.85 -5.45 -12.04
CA LYS A 62 6.72 -6.37 -11.84
C LYS A 62 5.55 -5.76 -11.08
N VAL A 63 5.40 -4.45 -11.14
CA VAL A 63 4.26 -3.73 -10.57
C VAL A 63 3.32 -3.32 -11.71
N ASN A 64 2.04 -3.66 -11.58
CA ASN A 64 0.97 -3.22 -12.48
C ASN A 64 0.68 -1.72 -12.27
N GLY A 65 1.61 -0.88 -12.71
CA GLY A 65 1.55 0.57 -12.57
C GLY A 65 0.39 1.22 -13.33
N ASN A 66 0.24 2.54 -13.14
CA ASN A 66 -0.87 3.35 -13.70
C ASN A 66 -2.27 2.96 -13.19
N ASN A 67 -2.35 2.22 -12.09
CA ASN A 67 -3.61 1.85 -11.44
C ASN A 67 -3.70 2.47 -10.04
N ILE A 68 -4.93 2.79 -9.62
CA ILE A 68 -5.25 3.16 -8.24
C ILE A 68 -6.11 2.04 -7.67
N TYR A 69 -5.65 1.44 -6.58
CA TYR A 69 -6.36 0.38 -5.88
C TYR A 69 -7.06 0.95 -4.64
N GLY A 70 -8.29 0.49 -4.38
CA GLY A 70 -9.15 1.03 -3.33
C GLY A 70 -9.98 2.23 -3.77
N THR A 71 -10.60 2.92 -2.81
CA THR A 71 -11.47 4.07 -3.09
C THR A 71 -11.11 5.25 -2.21
N TYR A 72 -10.92 6.41 -2.83
CA TYR A 72 -10.71 7.65 -2.08
C TYR A 72 -11.95 7.96 -1.23
N PRO A 73 -11.82 8.12 0.09
CA PRO A 73 -12.96 8.32 0.97
C PRO A 73 -13.53 9.73 0.86
N SER A 74 -14.80 9.90 1.23
CA SER A 74 -15.35 11.23 1.48
C SER A 74 -14.71 11.84 2.73
N LEU A 75 -14.23 13.07 2.61
CA LEU A 75 -13.66 13.84 3.73
C LEU A 75 -14.72 14.63 4.50
N ALA A 76 -16.01 14.45 4.18
CA ALA A 76 -17.09 15.09 4.92
C ALA A 76 -17.15 14.57 6.37
N ILE A 77 -17.42 15.47 7.30
CA ILE A 77 -17.64 15.12 8.71
C ILE A 77 -18.87 14.21 8.81
N ASN A 78 -18.77 13.15 9.62
CA ASN A 78 -19.80 12.13 9.78
C ASN A 78 -20.18 11.39 8.48
N SER A 79 -19.25 11.31 7.50
CA SER A 79 -19.39 10.39 6.38
C SER A 79 -19.39 8.93 6.87
N GLU A 80 -19.79 8.00 6.00
CA GLU A 80 -19.89 6.56 6.33
C GLU A 80 -18.62 5.97 6.96
N ARG A 81 -17.45 6.40 6.50
CA ARG A 81 -16.14 5.90 6.96
C ARG A 81 -15.49 6.81 8.01
N TYR A 82 -16.19 7.85 8.46
CA TYR A 82 -15.74 8.74 9.52
C TYR A 82 -16.00 8.11 10.89
N VAL A 83 -14.93 7.78 11.60
CA VAL A 83 -15.01 7.17 12.94
C VAL A 83 -14.07 7.87 13.91
N HIS A 84 -14.24 7.59 15.20
CA HIS A 84 -13.36 8.05 16.27
C HIS A 84 -13.01 9.55 16.17
N ASN A 85 -13.99 10.39 15.84
CA ASN A 85 -13.78 11.83 15.69
C ASN A 85 -12.67 12.19 14.68
N GLY A 86 -12.71 11.62 13.47
CA GLY A 86 -11.86 12.05 12.36
C GLY A 86 -10.91 11.02 11.79
N ALA A 87 -10.87 9.79 12.32
CA ALA A 87 -10.20 8.69 11.64
C ALA A 87 -11.06 8.19 10.48
N LEU A 88 -10.43 7.86 9.35
CA LEU A 88 -11.11 7.30 8.19
C LEU A 88 -10.83 5.80 8.10
N ILE A 89 -11.89 5.00 7.95
CA ILE A 89 -11.75 3.56 7.69
C ILE A 89 -11.22 3.37 6.25
N PRO A 90 -10.06 2.73 6.04
CA PRO A 90 -9.58 2.42 4.70
C PRO A 90 -10.40 1.30 4.05
N THR A 91 -10.47 1.31 2.71
CA THR A 91 -11.11 0.22 1.95
C THR A 91 -10.23 -1.02 1.78
N THR A 92 -8.93 -0.83 1.96
CA THR A 92 -7.91 -1.83 1.67
C THR A 92 -7.12 -2.10 2.93
N ALA A 93 -7.04 -3.36 3.33
CA ALA A 93 -6.31 -3.77 4.52
C ALA A 93 -4.80 -3.85 4.23
N THR A 94 -4.00 -3.49 5.24
CA THR A 94 -2.54 -3.61 5.20
C THR A 94 -2.11 -5.05 4.88
N ASP A 95 -2.72 -6.04 5.54
CA ASP A 95 -2.47 -7.47 5.30
C ASP A 95 -2.69 -7.86 3.83
N SER A 96 -3.69 -7.28 3.15
CA SER A 96 -3.94 -7.53 1.73
C SER A 96 -2.81 -7.03 0.83
N MET A 97 -2.28 -5.83 1.12
CA MET A 97 -1.17 -5.27 0.36
C MET A 97 0.12 -6.10 0.56
N PHE A 98 0.46 -6.40 1.82
CA PHE A 98 1.69 -7.13 2.13
C PHE A 98 1.64 -8.61 1.76
N SER A 99 0.48 -9.27 1.85
CA SER A 99 0.34 -10.68 1.42
C SER A 99 0.58 -10.85 -0.07
N GLU A 100 0.14 -9.91 -0.90
CA GLU A 100 0.43 -9.96 -2.32
C GLU A 100 1.91 -9.76 -2.63
N LEU A 101 2.57 -8.82 -1.94
CA LEU A 101 4.00 -8.65 -2.04
C LEU A 101 4.75 -9.92 -1.58
N ALA A 102 4.27 -10.57 -0.52
CA ALA A 102 4.84 -11.82 -0.02
C ALA A 102 4.70 -12.97 -1.03
N LEU A 103 3.55 -13.09 -1.70
CA LEU A 103 3.38 -14.05 -2.81
C LEU A 103 4.40 -13.80 -3.92
N TRP A 104 4.59 -12.53 -4.31
CA TRP A 104 5.56 -12.18 -5.35
C TRP A 104 7.00 -12.48 -4.90
N PHE A 105 7.28 -12.35 -3.60
CA PHE A 105 8.55 -12.72 -2.98
C PHE A 105 8.74 -14.23 -2.78
N GLY A 106 7.76 -15.05 -3.19
CA GLY A 106 7.85 -16.51 -3.18
C GLY A 106 7.30 -17.19 -1.92
N VAL A 107 6.55 -16.49 -1.08
CA VAL A 107 5.85 -17.12 0.06
C VAL A 107 4.72 -18.00 -0.45
N GLU A 108 4.60 -19.21 0.10
CA GLU A 108 3.51 -20.13 -0.24
C GLU A 108 2.17 -19.66 0.36
N GLN A 109 1.07 -19.94 -0.35
CA GLN A 109 -0.29 -19.60 0.07
C GLN A 109 -0.60 -20.11 1.50
N SER A 110 -0.13 -21.32 1.83
CA SER A 110 -0.33 -21.94 3.14
C SER A 110 0.30 -21.16 4.30
N ASP A 111 1.34 -20.38 4.03
CA ASP A 111 2.06 -19.61 5.05
C ASP A 111 1.48 -18.20 5.22
N LEU A 112 0.57 -17.75 4.34
CA LEU A 112 0.04 -16.40 4.40
C LEU A 112 -0.69 -16.09 5.70
N LEU A 113 -1.43 -17.03 6.28
CA LEU A 113 -2.11 -16.82 7.57
C LEU A 113 -1.16 -16.81 8.77
N THR A 114 0.03 -17.38 8.63
CA THR A 114 1.08 -17.29 9.65
C THR A 114 1.68 -15.88 9.66
N LEU A 115 1.89 -15.29 8.49
CA LEU A 115 2.45 -13.93 8.35
C LEU A 115 1.41 -12.83 8.52
N PHE A 116 0.18 -13.06 8.05
CA PHE A 116 -0.91 -12.09 7.99
C PHE A 116 -2.19 -12.68 8.61
N PRO A 117 -2.28 -12.77 9.95
CA PRO A 117 -3.38 -13.47 10.62
C PRO A 117 -4.76 -12.86 10.38
N ASN A 118 -4.84 -11.58 9.98
CA ASN A 118 -6.12 -10.93 9.71
C ASN A 118 -6.55 -11.04 8.25
N LEU A 119 -5.75 -11.66 7.38
CA LEU A 119 -6.03 -11.74 5.94
C LEU A 119 -7.38 -12.40 5.63
N GLY A 120 -7.75 -13.43 6.41
CA GLY A 120 -9.02 -14.14 6.29
C GLY A 120 -10.27 -13.30 6.62
N ASN A 121 -10.11 -12.12 7.22
CA ASN A 121 -11.22 -11.18 7.43
C ASN A 121 -11.58 -10.41 6.15
N PHE A 122 -10.70 -10.43 5.14
CA PHE A 122 -10.82 -9.62 3.92
C PHE A 122 -10.85 -10.47 2.65
N HIS A 123 -10.26 -11.67 2.68
CA HIS A 123 -10.13 -12.55 1.52
C HIS A 123 -10.46 -13.99 1.86
N ASN A 124 -10.97 -14.75 0.88
CA ASN A 124 -10.98 -16.20 0.98
C ASN A 124 -9.56 -16.72 0.73
N VAL A 125 -8.82 -16.99 1.80
CA VAL A 125 -7.39 -17.36 1.69
C VAL A 125 -7.16 -18.60 0.84
N ASN A 126 -8.10 -19.54 0.80
CA ASN A 126 -8.01 -20.75 -0.01
C ASN A 126 -8.06 -20.48 -1.52
N GLU A 127 -8.53 -19.31 -1.94
CA GLU A 127 -8.59 -18.90 -3.35
C GLU A 127 -7.40 -18.02 -3.78
N ILE A 128 -6.57 -17.57 -2.82
CA ILE A 128 -5.43 -16.71 -3.11
C ILE A 128 -4.34 -17.48 -3.86
N SER A 129 -3.87 -16.92 -4.98
CA SER A 129 -2.74 -17.48 -5.74
C SER A 129 -2.08 -16.39 -6.57
N THR A 130 -1.00 -16.71 -7.29
CA THR A 130 -0.39 -15.80 -8.27
C THR A 130 -1.33 -15.45 -9.43
N SER A 131 -2.34 -16.29 -9.70
CA SER A 131 -3.39 -16.05 -10.71
C SER A 131 -4.65 -15.38 -10.13
N ASN A 132 -4.76 -15.31 -8.81
CA ASN A 132 -5.86 -14.66 -8.09
C ASN A 132 -5.31 -13.95 -6.83
N PRO A 133 -4.52 -12.88 -7.02
CA PRO A 133 -3.87 -12.20 -5.91
C PRO A 133 -4.87 -11.34 -5.11
N PRO A 134 -4.55 -10.98 -3.85
CA PRO A 134 -5.45 -10.20 -2.99
C PRO A 134 -5.94 -8.87 -3.58
N ILE A 135 -5.10 -8.15 -4.33
CA ILE A 135 -5.35 -6.81 -4.87
C ILE A 135 -5.09 -6.74 -6.38
N GLY A 136 -4.03 -7.39 -6.88
CA GLY A 136 -3.63 -7.42 -8.29
C GLY A 136 -2.70 -6.29 -8.72
N PHE A 137 -1.93 -5.69 -7.80
CA PHE A 137 -0.90 -4.70 -8.11
C PHE A 137 0.44 -5.33 -8.52
N MET A 138 0.68 -6.62 -8.28
CA MET A 138 1.86 -7.35 -8.76
C MET A 138 1.57 -8.13 -10.04
N ASP A 139 2.55 -8.13 -10.95
CA ASP A 139 2.64 -9.03 -12.08
C ASP A 139 3.42 -10.28 -11.68
N PHE A 140 2.83 -11.45 -11.93
CA PHE A 140 3.40 -12.76 -11.61
C PHE A 140 3.84 -13.56 -12.85
N SER A 141 3.77 -12.95 -14.04
CA SER A 141 4.17 -13.59 -15.29
C SER A 141 5.68 -13.70 -15.51
#